data_AF-A0A7K2JTW8-F1
#
_entry.id   AF-A0A7K2JTW8-F1
#
_cell.length_a   1.000
_cell.length_b   1.000
_cell.length_c   1.000
_cell.angle_alpha   90.00
_cell.angle_beta   90.00
_cell.angle_gamma   90.00
#
_symmetry.space_group_name_H-M   'P 1'
#
loop_
_entity.id
_entity.type
_entity.pdbx_description
1 polymer ?
#
loop_
_entity_poly.entity_id
_entity_poly.type
_entity_poly.pdbx_seq_one_letter_code
_entity_poly.pdbx_strand_id
1 'polypeptide(L)'
;GDPAEVRSVSRRALGVLQEWLGEERFAGSRLVVVTRGAVSAVPGEGVSDLAAAAVWGLVRSAQAEHPERFVLCDVDGHGVSDALLDVVLAGDEPQIAVRDGRACIPRLTRAPGSAVPAVTSDPVWDTDGSVLITGASGVLGRLVARHLVAEHGVRCVVLASRRGRSMPGAAELAQELGALGADVVFEACDVTDRDALAGLLARIPEEHPLRGVVHAAGVLDDGVIASLTPERLDAVLRPKVDAAAHLHELTRDMGLTAFVLFSSAAATFGAAGQGNYAAANMFLDALAAHRRAQGLPAISLAWGFWAERSEMTGHLSEVDMARLARFGMTPLPADEGLALFDAAQTADDFLLVPTHMDVAVLRANARPGTVPAILRHLIGTPVRRVVESATDDGGTPALVRRLSGLAPREREDVLQELVADSAAAVLGHADKLAVERAFKDLGFDSLTAVELRNRLNAATGLKLSATLVFDYPTPATAARHILGELLGPDHTDDEQQTGATTAALPATATPRTVPDDEPIAIVGMGCRFPGGVQTPEDLWHLLVNDGDAVAGLPTDRGWDLEALYHPDPDHKGTAYAREGGFLYDAAEFDPGFFGISPREALAMDPQQRLLL
;
A
#
# COMPACT_ATOMS: atom_id res chain seq x y z
N GLY A 1 19.95 -11.48 -8.35
CA GLY A 1 19.81 -10.05 -8.02
C GLY A 1 19.74 -9.17 -9.26
N ASP A 2 19.42 -9.75 -10.41
CA ASP A 2 19.15 -9.00 -11.63
C ASP A 2 17.85 -8.19 -11.43
N PRO A 3 17.86 -6.85 -11.59
CA PRO A 3 16.66 -6.04 -11.45
C PRO A 3 15.49 -6.49 -12.34
N ALA A 4 15.79 -6.98 -13.55
CA ALA A 4 14.76 -7.45 -14.48
C ALA A 4 14.06 -8.70 -13.94
N GLU A 5 14.82 -9.63 -13.36
CA GLU A 5 14.30 -10.81 -12.67
C GLU A 5 13.39 -10.41 -11.49
N VAL A 6 13.86 -9.49 -10.63
CA VAL A 6 13.09 -9.02 -9.46
C VAL A 6 11.74 -8.44 -9.88
N ARG A 7 11.71 -7.58 -10.91
CA ARG A 7 10.46 -7.02 -11.44
C ARG A 7 9.58 -8.10 -12.03
N SER A 8 10.14 -9.02 -12.81
CA SER A 8 9.39 -10.13 -13.43
C SER A 8 8.71 -11.01 -12.37
N VAL A 9 9.46 -11.43 -11.34
CA VAL A 9 8.95 -12.24 -10.23
C VAL A 9 7.88 -11.48 -9.44
N SER A 10 8.11 -10.20 -9.15
CA SER A 10 7.14 -9.35 -8.42
C SER A 10 5.83 -9.19 -9.18
N ARG A 11 5.86 -8.99 -10.50
CA ARG A 11 4.64 -8.92 -11.35
C ARG A 11 3.88 -10.24 -11.38
N ARG A 12 4.59 -11.37 -11.50
CA ARG A 12 3.97 -12.69 -11.45
C ARG A 12 3.29 -12.92 -10.10
N ALA A 13 3.97 -12.60 -9.00
CA ALA A 13 3.38 -12.70 -7.67
C ALA A 13 2.14 -11.80 -7.53
N LEU A 14 2.20 -10.55 -8.01
CA LEU A 14 1.04 -9.66 -8.03
C LEU A 14 -0.15 -10.26 -8.78
N GLY A 15 0.07 -10.81 -9.98
CA GLY A 15 -0.99 -11.46 -10.76
C GLY A 15 -1.64 -12.63 -10.01
N VAL A 16 -0.83 -13.49 -9.37
CA VAL A 16 -1.34 -14.61 -8.55
C VAL A 16 -2.15 -14.10 -7.35
N LEU A 17 -1.69 -13.05 -6.67
CA LEU A 17 -2.44 -12.45 -5.55
C LEU A 17 -3.78 -11.88 -6.02
N GLN A 18 -3.82 -11.22 -7.18
CA GLN A 18 -5.03 -10.64 -7.75
C GLN A 18 -6.03 -11.72 -8.17
N GLU A 19 -5.58 -12.76 -8.87
CA GLU A 19 -6.40 -13.92 -9.26
C GLU A 19 -6.98 -14.61 -8.01
N TRP A 20 -6.14 -14.87 -7.01
CA TRP A 20 -6.57 -15.48 -5.75
C TRP A 20 -7.62 -14.66 -4.98
N LEU A 21 -7.50 -13.33 -5.02
CA LEU A 21 -8.44 -12.43 -4.36
C LEU A 21 -9.74 -12.23 -5.15
N GLY A 22 -9.67 -12.35 -6.48
CA GLY A 22 -10.82 -12.16 -7.37
C GLY A 22 -11.74 -13.37 -7.49
N GLU A 23 -11.26 -14.58 -7.18
CA GLU A 23 -12.04 -15.81 -7.33
C GLU A 23 -12.75 -16.26 -6.04
N GLU A 24 -14.08 -16.37 -6.11
CA GLU A 24 -14.94 -16.71 -4.96
C GLU A 24 -14.64 -18.11 -4.38
N ARG A 25 -14.23 -19.07 -5.22
CA ARG A 25 -13.82 -20.42 -4.78
C ARG A 25 -12.68 -20.41 -3.75
N PHE A 26 -11.90 -19.33 -3.68
CA PHE A 26 -10.80 -19.17 -2.73
C PHE A 26 -11.15 -18.31 -1.51
N ALA A 27 -12.38 -17.81 -1.38
CA ALA A 27 -12.79 -16.93 -0.28
C ALA A 27 -12.60 -17.58 1.12
N GLY A 28 -12.80 -18.90 1.20
CA GLY A 28 -12.59 -19.69 2.42
C GLY A 28 -11.16 -20.19 2.64
N SER A 29 -10.25 -19.99 1.68
CA SER A 29 -8.94 -20.63 1.64
C SER A 29 -7.79 -19.66 1.99
N ARG A 30 -6.65 -20.22 2.41
CA ARG A 30 -5.38 -19.51 2.64
C ARG A 30 -4.40 -19.82 1.51
N LEU A 31 -3.78 -18.81 0.93
CA LEU A 31 -2.68 -18.99 -0.02
C LEU A 31 -1.35 -19.03 0.73
N VAL A 32 -0.59 -20.11 0.56
CA VAL A 32 0.77 -20.24 1.11
C VAL A 32 1.77 -19.91 0.02
N VAL A 33 2.55 -18.84 0.22
CA VAL A 33 3.62 -18.42 -0.67
C VAL A 33 4.93 -18.98 -0.14
N VAL A 34 5.50 -19.94 -0.88
CA VAL A 34 6.73 -20.63 -0.51
C VAL A 34 7.91 -20.02 -1.25
N THR A 35 8.97 -19.66 -0.51
CA THR A 35 10.23 -19.14 -1.05
C THR A 35 11.42 -19.93 -0.54
N ARG A 36 12.59 -19.71 -1.15
CA ARG A 36 13.84 -20.35 -0.71
C ARG A 36 14.95 -19.31 -0.59
N GLY A 37 15.43 -19.09 0.63
CA GLY A 37 16.53 -18.15 0.90
C GLY A 37 16.16 -16.70 0.56
N ALA A 38 14.89 -16.33 0.75
CA ALA A 38 14.38 -14.97 0.59
C ALA A 38 14.55 -14.11 1.85
N VAL A 39 14.81 -14.74 3.00
CA VAL A 39 14.99 -14.07 4.29
C VAL A 39 16.20 -14.65 5.02
N SER A 40 16.84 -13.81 5.83
CA SER A 40 17.83 -14.23 6.83
C SER A 40 17.08 -14.54 8.13
N ALA A 41 16.94 -15.82 8.45
CA ALA A 41 16.14 -16.31 9.58
C ALA A 41 17.00 -16.58 10.83
N VAL A 42 18.29 -16.86 10.63
CA VAL A 42 19.24 -17.14 11.71
C VAL A 42 20.49 -16.24 11.62
N PRO A 43 21.18 -15.95 12.74
CA PRO A 43 22.38 -15.11 12.72
C PRO A 43 23.44 -15.63 11.74
N GLY A 44 23.99 -14.72 10.93
CA GLY A 44 25.02 -15.04 9.93
C GLY A 44 24.49 -15.62 8.62
N GLU A 45 23.18 -15.88 8.49
CA GLU A 45 22.58 -16.30 7.24
C GLU A 45 22.50 -15.12 6.24
N GLY A 46 22.99 -15.33 5.02
CA GLY A 46 22.80 -14.39 3.91
C GLY A 46 21.49 -14.64 3.18
N VAL A 47 21.01 -13.64 2.44
CA VAL A 47 19.87 -13.81 1.52
C VAL A 47 20.39 -14.15 0.12
N SER A 48 19.95 -15.28 -0.44
CA SER A 48 20.36 -15.74 -1.77
C SER A 48 19.36 -15.39 -2.88
N ASP A 49 18.07 -15.32 -2.56
CA ASP A 49 17.00 -15.03 -3.51
C ASP A 49 16.39 -13.65 -3.25
N LEU A 50 17.04 -12.63 -3.84
CA LEU A 50 16.60 -11.24 -3.73
C LEU A 50 15.27 -10.97 -4.44
N ALA A 51 14.92 -11.76 -5.46
CA ALA A 51 13.66 -11.60 -6.17
C ALA A 51 12.48 -12.11 -5.31
N ALA A 52 12.66 -13.26 -4.65
CA ALA A 52 11.71 -13.74 -3.67
C ALA A 52 11.61 -12.82 -2.44
N ALA A 53 12.69 -12.15 -2.04
CA ALA A 53 12.62 -11.14 -0.97
C ALA A 53 11.66 -9.99 -1.33
N ALA A 54 11.67 -9.50 -2.57
CA ALA A 54 10.71 -8.49 -3.00
C ALA A 54 9.25 -9.00 -2.90
N VAL A 55 9.01 -10.28 -3.22
CA VAL A 55 7.70 -10.93 -3.05
C VAL A 55 7.26 -10.93 -1.59
N TRP A 56 8.16 -11.18 -0.64
CA TRP A 56 7.84 -11.08 0.79
C TRP A 56 7.29 -9.71 1.16
N GLY A 57 7.91 -8.63 0.66
CA GLY A 57 7.40 -7.27 0.89
C GLY A 57 6.00 -7.06 0.31
N LEU A 58 5.76 -7.50 -0.93
CA LEU A 58 4.44 -7.43 -1.57
C LEU A 58 3.36 -8.18 -0.77
N VAL A 59 3.66 -9.43 -0.39
CA VAL A 59 2.71 -10.29 0.33
C VAL A 59 2.47 -9.79 1.76
N ARG A 60 3.45 -9.16 2.41
CA ARG A 60 3.24 -8.50 3.72
C ARG A 60 2.20 -7.39 3.64
N SER A 61 2.21 -6.58 2.58
CA SER A 61 1.13 -5.62 2.33
C SER A 61 -0.19 -6.32 2.03
N ALA A 62 -0.19 -7.41 1.26
CA ALA A 62 -1.39 -8.21 1.03
C ALA A 62 -1.96 -8.81 2.33
N GLN A 63 -1.11 -9.20 3.29
CA GLN A 63 -1.52 -9.64 4.63
C GLN A 63 -2.15 -8.51 5.45
N ALA A 64 -1.65 -7.29 5.34
CA ALA A 64 -2.24 -6.11 5.97
C ALA A 64 -3.60 -5.75 5.34
N GLU A 65 -3.72 -5.88 4.02
CA GLU A 65 -4.95 -5.64 3.28
C GLU A 65 -5.98 -6.74 3.49
N HIS A 66 -5.57 -8.01 3.56
CA HIS A 66 -6.44 -9.17 3.70
C HIS A 66 -5.92 -10.10 4.80
N PRO A 67 -6.20 -9.77 6.08
CA PRO A 67 -5.79 -10.59 7.21
C PRO A 67 -6.20 -12.06 7.03
N GLU A 68 -5.32 -12.97 7.48
CA GLU A 68 -5.50 -14.43 7.46
C GLU A 68 -5.55 -15.10 6.07
N ARG A 69 -5.64 -14.35 4.96
CA ARG A 69 -5.72 -14.91 3.60
C ARG A 69 -4.39 -15.43 3.04
N PHE A 70 -3.25 -14.98 3.59
CA PHE A 70 -1.91 -15.27 3.06
C PHE A 70 -0.94 -15.72 4.14
N VAL A 71 -0.09 -16.69 3.80
CA VAL A 71 1.01 -17.17 4.65
C VAL A 71 2.30 -17.16 3.86
N LEU A 72 3.38 -16.64 4.46
CA LEU A 72 4.72 -16.67 3.90
C LEU A 72 5.55 -17.77 4.57
N CYS A 73 6.19 -18.62 3.77
CA CYS A 73 7.04 -19.70 4.24
C CYS A 73 8.36 -19.73 3.45
N ASP A 74 9.49 -19.49 4.11
CA ASP A 74 10.82 -19.59 3.48
C ASP A 74 11.55 -20.85 3.92
N VAL A 75 12.06 -21.65 3.00
CA VAL A 75 12.74 -22.94 3.28
C VAL A 75 14.22 -22.91 2.88
N ASP A 76 15.03 -23.81 3.46
CA ASP A 76 16.47 -23.94 3.16
C ASP A 76 16.81 -24.82 1.95
N GLY A 77 15.84 -25.59 1.41
CA GLY A 77 16.03 -26.39 0.20
C GLY A 77 15.48 -27.81 0.27
N HIS A 78 15.16 -28.32 1.46
CA HIS A 78 14.28 -29.47 1.56
C HIS A 78 12.88 -28.97 1.21
N GLY A 79 12.26 -29.52 0.17
CA GLY A 79 10.91 -29.14 -0.23
C GLY A 79 9.94 -29.18 0.95
N VAL A 80 8.81 -28.48 0.82
CA VAL A 80 7.83 -28.44 1.91
C VAL A 80 7.24 -29.83 2.11
N SER A 81 7.55 -30.48 3.23
CA SER A 81 6.90 -31.75 3.60
C SER A 81 5.46 -31.49 4.04
N ASP A 82 4.55 -32.44 3.84
CA ASP A 82 3.15 -32.34 4.31
C ASP A 82 3.08 -32.02 5.81
N ALA A 83 3.93 -32.65 6.63
CA ALA A 83 4.02 -32.36 8.06
C ALA A 83 4.41 -30.91 8.40
N LEU A 84 5.18 -30.26 7.52
CA LEU A 84 5.54 -28.85 7.67
C LEU A 84 4.37 -27.95 7.27
N LEU A 85 3.64 -28.29 6.20
CA LEU A 85 2.41 -27.60 5.83
C LEU A 85 1.38 -27.69 6.94
N ASP A 86 1.22 -28.86 7.56
CA ASP A 86 0.29 -29.04 8.68
C ASP A 86 0.62 -28.11 9.85
N VAL A 87 1.91 -27.96 10.19
CA VAL A 87 2.37 -27.05 11.25
C VAL A 87 2.14 -25.58 10.86
N VAL A 88 2.43 -25.22 9.60
CA VAL A 88 2.24 -23.86 9.07
C VAL A 88 0.76 -23.49 9.03
N LEU A 89 -0.11 -24.43 8.65
CA LEU A 89 -1.55 -24.22 8.51
C LEU A 89 -2.30 -24.27 9.84
N ALA A 90 -1.85 -25.11 10.79
CA ALA A 90 -2.40 -25.18 12.14
C ALA A 90 -1.98 -24.00 13.02
N GLY A 91 -0.93 -23.26 12.64
CA GLY A 91 -0.44 -22.10 13.38
C GLY A 91 -1.11 -20.78 13.00
N ASP A 92 -1.19 -19.88 13.98
CA ASP A 92 -1.65 -18.49 13.83
C ASP A 92 -0.52 -17.52 13.39
N GLU A 93 0.58 -18.05 12.87
CA GLU A 93 1.72 -17.26 12.44
C GLU A 93 1.66 -17.01 10.94
N PRO A 94 1.57 -15.75 10.49
CA PRO A 94 1.45 -15.42 9.07
C PRO A 94 2.77 -15.54 8.30
N GLN A 95 3.89 -15.67 9.01
CA GLN A 95 5.23 -15.67 8.42
C GLN A 95 6.13 -16.66 9.18
N ILE A 96 6.74 -17.58 8.44
CA ILE A 96 7.58 -18.65 8.98
C ILE A 96 8.81 -18.82 8.08
N ALA A 97 9.97 -19.04 8.68
CA ALA A 97 11.13 -19.57 8.00
C ALA A 97 11.48 -20.94 8.59
N VAL A 98 11.95 -21.87 7.76
CA VAL A 98 12.29 -23.23 8.18
C VAL A 98 13.75 -23.48 7.84
N ARG A 99 14.52 -23.80 8.88
CA ARG A 99 15.95 -24.11 8.80
C ARG A 99 16.22 -25.40 9.58
N ASP A 100 16.78 -26.40 8.92
CA ASP A 100 17.08 -27.71 9.52
C ASP A 100 15.87 -28.34 10.25
N GLY A 101 14.68 -28.23 9.64
CA GLY A 101 13.42 -28.72 10.22
C GLY A 101 12.90 -27.92 11.42
N ARG A 102 13.50 -26.78 11.76
CA ARG A 102 13.06 -25.89 12.84
C ARG A 102 12.34 -24.68 12.26
N ALA A 103 11.15 -24.40 12.80
CA ALA A 103 10.42 -23.18 12.49
C ALA A 103 11.01 -21.98 13.25
N CYS A 104 11.33 -20.93 12.50
CA CYS A 104 11.78 -19.62 12.94
C CYS A 104 10.67 -18.62 12.63
N ILE A 105 10.26 -17.86 13.65
CA ILE A 105 9.17 -16.89 13.53
C ILE A 105 9.74 -15.47 13.72
N PRO A 106 9.50 -14.54 12.78
CA PRO A 106 10.02 -13.19 12.90
C PRO A 106 9.36 -12.44 14.07
N ARG A 107 10.19 -11.78 14.86
CA ARG A 107 9.77 -10.89 15.95
C ARG A 107 10.66 -9.66 15.96
N LEU A 108 10.05 -8.51 16.14
CA LEU A 108 10.79 -7.27 16.35
C LEU A 108 11.29 -7.23 17.79
N THR A 109 12.59 -6.99 17.95
CA THR A 109 13.26 -6.80 19.24
C THR A 109 13.87 -5.41 19.29
N ARG A 110 14.09 -4.88 20.49
CA ARG A 110 14.88 -3.66 20.64
C ARG A 110 16.33 -3.98 20.29
N ALA A 111 16.92 -3.19 19.40
CA ALA A 111 18.36 -3.25 19.19
C ALA A 111 19.06 -3.03 20.54
N PRO A 112 20.13 -3.79 20.86
CA PRO A 112 20.90 -3.52 22.06
C PRO A 112 21.36 -2.07 22.01
N GLY A 113 20.96 -1.27 23.01
CA GLY A 113 21.43 0.11 23.11
C GLY A 113 22.95 0.08 23.13
N SER A 114 23.59 0.85 22.26
CA SER A 114 25.04 0.99 22.23
C SER A 114 25.50 1.33 23.64
N ALA A 115 26.06 0.35 24.36
CA ALA A 115 26.94 0.66 25.46
C ALA A 115 28.03 1.51 24.81
N VAL A 116 28.18 2.75 25.29
CA VAL A 116 29.17 3.75 24.85
C VAL A 116 30.35 3.04 24.18
N PRO A 117 30.62 3.28 22.88
CA PRO A 117 31.65 2.52 22.18
C PRO A 117 32.93 2.57 23.02
N ALA A 118 33.53 1.40 23.26
CA ALA A 118 34.94 1.39 23.58
C ALA A 118 35.63 2.23 22.48
N VAL A 119 36.50 3.15 22.90
CA VAL A 119 37.10 4.27 22.12
C VAL A 119 38.05 3.77 21.01
N THR A 120 37.74 2.65 20.37
CA THR A 120 38.67 1.86 19.54
C THR A 120 38.02 1.27 18.28
N SER A 121 36.92 1.83 17.78
CA SER A 121 36.48 1.53 16.40
C SER A 121 37.00 2.61 15.46
N ASP A 122 37.58 2.19 14.33
CA ASP A 122 37.96 3.10 13.26
C ASP A 122 36.70 3.82 12.74
N PRO A 123 36.79 5.11 12.36
CA PRO A 123 35.64 5.85 11.86
C PRO A 123 35.08 5.19 10.59
N VAL A 124 33.77 5.01 10.55
CA VAL A 124 33.06 4.38 9.41
C VAL A 124 33.21 5.22 8.14
N TRP A 125 33.22 6.55 8.28
CA TRP A 125 33.41 7.48 7.18
C TRP A 125 34.89 7.83 7.03
N ASP A 126 35.47 7.45 5.90
CA ASP A 126 36.80 7.86 5.49
C ASP A 126 36.77 9.32 5.03
N THR A 127 37.45 10.20 5.76
CA THR A 127 37.48 11.64 5.47
C THR A 127 38.32 12.00 4.25
N ASP A 128 39.22 11.10 3.82
CA ASP A 128 40.09 11.28 2.66
C ASP A 128 39.41 10.79 1.35
N GLY A 129 38.35 9.99 1.48
CA GLY A 129 37.54 9.49 0.38
C GLY A 129 36.29 10.32 0.05
N SER A 130 35.62 9.92 -1.03
CA SER A 130 34.35 10.49 -1.47
C SER A 130 33.15 9.67 -0.97
N VAL A 131 32.02 10.35 -0.71
CA VAL A 131 30.72 9.71 -0.43
C VAL A 131 29.71 10.05 -1.52
N LEU A 132 29.14 9.01 -2.15
CA LEU A 132 28.05 9.13 -3.11
C LEU A 132 26.69 9.07 -2.40
N ILE A 133 25.88 10.12 -2.54
CA ILE A 133 24.50 10.18 -2.05
C ILE A 133 23.55 10.22 -3.24
N THR A 134 22.75 9.17 -3.40
CA THR A 134 21.71 9.11 -4.44
C THR A 134 20.36 9.52 -3.86
N GLY A 135 19.51 10.13 -4.68
CA GLY A 135 18.28 10.78 -4.17
C GLY A 135 18.57 12.10 -3.45
N ALA A 136 19.70 12.74 -3.77
CA ALA A 136 20.15 13.99 -3.14
C ALA A 136 19.18 15.18 -3.33
N SER A 137 18.28 15.10 -4.32
CA SER A 137 17.19 16.06 -4.49
C SER A 137 16.08 15.94 -3.43
N GLY A 138 16.04 14.84 -2.68
CA GLY A 138 15.11 14.61 -1.58
C GLY A 138 15.55 15.28 -0.27
N VAL A 139 14.60 15.42 0.67
CA VAL A 139 14.87 16.02 1.99
C VAL A 139 15.91 15.22 2.77
N LEU A 140 15.75 13.89 2.85
CA LEU A 140 16.66 13.01 3.60
C LEU A 140 18.08 13.02 3.03
N GLY A 141 18.23 12.96 1.70
CA GLY A 141 19.54 13.03 1.06
C GLY A 141 20.30 14.30 1.41
N ARG A 142 19.61 15.46 1.49
CA ARG A 142 20.22 16.72 1.92
C ARG A 142 20.55 16.75 3.41
N LEU A 143 19.70 16.20 4.27
CA LEU A 143 19.96 16.12 5.71
C LEU A 143 21.21 15.28 5.99
N VAL A 144 21.30 14.11 5.35
CA VAL A 144 22.48 13.24 5.48
C VAL A 144 23.73 13.91 4.91
N ALA A 145 23.65 14.59 3.76
CA ALA A 145 24.80 15.31 3.21
C ALA A 145 25.36 16.35 4.19
N ARG A 146 24.48 17.14 4.82
CA ARG A 146 24.88 18.09 5.87
C ARG A 146 25.52 17.39 7.06
N HIS A 147 24.87 16.34 7.55
CA HIS A 147 25.34 15.59 8.71
C HIS A 147 26.72 14.98 8.49
N LEU A 148 26.97 14.37 7.33
CA LEU A 148 28.26 13.77 6.99
C LEU A 148 29.38 14.80 6.90
N VAL A 149 29.11 15.99 6.37
CA VAL A 149 30.12 17.07 6.28
C VAL A 149 30.37 17.72 7.64
N ALA A 150 29.30 18.01 8.39
CA ALA A 150 29.39 18.75 9.65
C ALA A 150 29.92 17.90 10.81
N GLU A 151 29.37 16.69 10.99
CA GLU A 151 29.64 15.84 12.16
C GLU A 151 30.71 14.77 11.89
N HIS A 152 30.77 14.25 10.66
CA HIS A 152 31.71 13.18 10.28
C HIS A 152 32.92 13.69 9.48
N GLY A 153 32.97 14.99 9.15
CA GLY A 153 34.10 15.62 8.50
C GLY A 153 34.36 15.16 7.07
N VAL A 154 33.38 14.56 6.39
CA VAL A 154 33.49 14.15 4.98
C VAL A 154 33.79 15.38 4.11
N ARG A 155 34.83 15.31 3.29
CA ARG A 155 35.29 16.44 2.47
C ARG A 155 34.92 16.35 1.00
N CYS A 156 34.63 15.17 0.48
CA CYS A 156 34.20 15.01 -0.92
C CYS A 156 32.82 14.35 -0.96
N VAL A 157 31.82 15.08 -1.45
CA VAL A 157 30.43 14.60 -1.53
C VAL A 157 29.93 14.64 -2.96
N VAL A 158 29.53 13.49 -3.48
CA VAL A 158 28.91 13.36 -4.81
C VAL A 158 27.41 13.22 -4.63
N LEU A 159 26.65 14.25 -5.03
CA LEU A 159 25.20 14.32 -4.93
C LEU A 159 24.57 13.96 -6.28
N ALA A 160 24.06 12.73 -6.40
CA ALA A 160 23.47 12.21 -7.62
C ALA A 160 21.94 12.31 -7.61
N SER A 161 21.39 12.92 -8.66
CA SER A 161 19.95 12.90 -8.94
C SER A 161 19.70 13.14 -10.44
N ARG A 162 18.49 12.83 -10.92
CA ARG A 162 18.10 13.12 -12.32
C ARG A 162 18.24 14.60 -12.70
N ARG A 163 18.10 15.52 -11.73
CA ARG A 163 18.19 16.98 -11.96
C ARG A 163 19.61 17.54 -11.81
N GLY A 164 20.53 16.81 -11.16
CA GLY A 164 21.89 17.29 -10.87
C GLY A 164 21.91 18.70 -10.29
N ARG A 165 22.77 19.58 -10.82
CA ARG A 165 22.89 21.00 -10.42
C ARG A 165 21.63 21.84 -10.62
N SER A 166 20.68 21.37 -11.43
CA SER A 166 19.42 22.06 -11.69
C SER A 166 18.34 21.77 -10.64
N MET A 167 18.66 21.03 -9.57
CA MET A 167 17.71 20.85 -8.47
C MET A 167 17.49 22.16 -7.68
N PRO A 168 16.25 22.43 -7.22
CA PRO A 168 15.99 23.54 -6.32
C PRO A 168 16.85 23.44 -5.05
N GLY A 169 17.48 24.55 -4.65
CA GLY A 169 18.33 24.58 -3.45
C GLY A 169 19.76 24.05 -3.64
N ALA A 170 20.18 23.65 -4.86
CA ALA A 170 21.53 23.12 -5.08
C ALA A 170 22.63 24.15 -4.81
N ALA A 171 22.46 25.39 -5.26
CA ALA A 171 23.48 26.43 -5.09
C ALA A 171 23.68 26.78 -3.62
N GLU A 172 22.58 26.89 -2.88
CA GLU A 172 22.56 27.15 -1.44
C GLU A 172 23.21 26.00 -0.67
N LEU A 173 22.88 24.74 -1.01
CA LEU A 173 23.50 23.57 -0.38
C LEU A 173 25.00 23.48 -0.71
N ALA A 174 25.41 23.76 -1.95
CA ALA A 174 26.81 23.78 -2.34
C ALA A 174 27.60 24.82 -1.54
N GLN A 175 27.04 26.02 -1.38
CA GLN A 175 27.66 27.09 -0.61
C GLN A 175 27.75 26.74 0.88
N GLU A 176 26.68 26.18 1.45
CA GLU A 176 26.61 25.76 2.86
C GLU A 176 27.69 24.71 3.17
N LEU A 177 27.74 23.62 2.39
CA LEU A 177 28.71 22.55 2.59
C LEU A 177 30.15 22.99 2.25
N GLY A 178 30.31 23.85 1.24
CA GLY A 178 31.59 24.45 0.89
C GLY A 178 32.15 25.34 2.00
N ALA A 179 31.30 26.09 2.71
CA ALA A 179 31.70 26.86 3.88
C ALA A 179 32.18 25.98 5.05
N LEU A 180 31.73 24.72 5.10
CA LEU A 180 32.20 23.69 6.04
C LEU A 180 33.45 22.94 5.53
N GLY A 181 33.98 23.32 4.37
CA GLY A 181 35.20 22.78 3.79
C GLY A 181 35.02 21.53 2.93
N ALA A 182 33.79 21.21 2.51
CA ALA A 182 33.54 20.10 1.58
C ALA A 182 33.54 20.56 0.12
N ASP A 183 34.15 19.76 -0.76
CA ASP A 183 33.94 19.80 -2.20
C ASP A 183 32.68 19.01 -2.55
N VAL A 184 31.73 19.67 -3.21
CA VAL A 184 30.42 19.11 -3.52
C VAL A 184 30.21 19.04 -5.02
N VAL A 185 30.09 17.81 -5.50
CA VAL A 185 29.85 17.52 -6.92
C VAL A 185 28.41 17.09 -7.11
N PHE A 186 27.63 17.93 -7.78
CA PHE A 186 26.27 17.57 -8.20
C PHE A 186 26.31 16.92 -9.58
N GLU A 187 25.85 15.67 -9.66
CA GLU A 187 25.82 14.88 -10.88
C GLU A 187 24.39 14.67 -11.34
N ALA A 188 24.11 15.01 -12.59
CA ALA A 188 22.86 14.66 -13.26
C ALA A 188 22.96 13.20 -13.72
N CYS A 189 22.42 12.28 -12.93
CA CYS A 189 22.52 10.85 -13.17
C CYS A 189 21.21 10.16 -12.77
N ASP A 190 20.64 9.40 -13.70
CA ASP A 190 19.64 8.41 -13.35
C ASP A 190 20.37 7.14 -12.92
N VAL A 191 20.31 6.83 -11.62
CA VAL A 191 21.00 5.67 -11.04
C VAL A 191 20.32 4.34 -11.41
N THR A 192 19.16 4.38 -12.05
CA THR A 192 18.51 3.21 -12.65
C THR A 192 19.07 2.88 -14.02
N ASP A 193 19.85 3.77 -14.64
CA ASP A 193 20.65 3.50 -15.82
C ASP A 193 22.07 3.05 -15.39
N ARG A 194 22.38 1.78 -15.65
CA ARG A 194 23.65 1.16 -15.26
C ARG A 194 24.85 1.85 -15.91
N ASP A 195 24.76 2.22 -17.17
CA ASP A 195 25.87 2.81 -17.93
C ASP A 195 26.09 4.26 -17.50
N ALA A 196 25.01 5.01 -17.24
CA ALA A 196 25.10 6.35 -16.67
C ALA A 196 25.78 6.33 -15.28
N LEU A 197 25.40 5.38 -14.42
CA LEU A 197 26.02 5.20 -13.10
C LEU A 197 27.49 4.79 -13.22
N ALA A 198 27.83 3.85 -14.11
CA ALA A 198 29.23 3.48 -14.36
C ALA A 198 30.06 4.68 -14.83
N GLY A 199 29.50 5.51 -15.72
CA GLY A 199 30.13 6.75 -16.18
C GLY A 199 30.34 7.75 -15.05
N LEU A 200 29.38 7.89 -14.12
CA LEU A 200 29.53 8.73 -12.92
C LEU A 200 30.67 8.21 -12.04
N LEU A 201 30.68 6.91 -11.74
CA LEU A 201 31.68 6.29 -10.87
C LEU A 201 33.10 6.43 -11.45
N ALA A 202 33.25 6.32 -12.77
CA ALA A 202 34.53 6.50 -13.45
C ALA A 202 35.07 7.95 -13.42
N ARG A 203 34.23 8.94 -13.09
CA ARG A 203 34.65 10.35 -12.94
C ARG A 203 35.09 10.70 -11.51
N ILE A 204 34.91 9.80 -10.55
CA ILE A 204 35.35 10.04 -9.18
C ILE A 204 36.89 10.02 -9.16
N PRO A 205 37.56 11.08 -8.65
CA PRO A 205 39.02 11.18 -8.66
C PRO A 205 39.70 10.05 -7.90
N GLU A 206 40.84 9.57 -8.39
CA GLU A 206 41.64 8.55 -7.71
C GLU A 206 42.26 9.08 -6.40
N GLU A 207 42.47 10.40 -6.30
CA GLU A 207 42.97 11.08 -5.10
C GLU A 207 41.95 11.07 -3.96
N HIS A 208 40.65 11.02 -4.31
CA HIS A 208 39.52 10.98 -3.37
C HIS A 208 38.59 9.81 -3.74
N PRO A 209 39.05 8.56 -3.61
CA PRO A 209 38.33 7.40 -4.11
C PRO A 209 36.98 7.25 -3.41
N LEU A 210 36.01 6.62 -4.07
CA LEU A 210 34.71 6.35 -3.45
C LEU A 210 34.88 5.39 -2.26
N ARG A 211 34.42 5.82 -1.08
CA ARG A 211 34.46 5.04 0.17
C ARG A 211 33.10 4.83 0.81
N GLY A 212 32.14 5.72 0.54
CA GLY A 212 30.79 5.62 1.07
C GLY A 212 29.71 5.69 0.01
N VAL A 213 28.66 4.90 0.16
CA VAL A 213 27.42 5.04 -0.61
C VAL A 213 26.24 5.21 0.35
N VAL A 214 25.42 6.21 0.11
CA VAL A 214 24.10 6.39 0.74
C VAL A 214 23.03 6.38 -0.35
N HIS A 215 22.14 5.40 -0.30
CA HIS A 215 21.05 5.27 -1.24
C HIS A 215 19.72 5.72 -0.63
N ALA A 216 19.29 6.94 -0.97
CA ALA A 216 18.05 7.56 -0.49
C ALA A 216 17.05 7.88 -1.61
N ALA A 217 17.22 7.30 -2.80
CA ALA A 217 16.27 7.47 -3.89
C ALA A 217 15.01 6.63 -3.64
N GLY A 218 13.85 7.19 -4.00
CA GLY A 218 12.57 6.53 -3.85
C GLY A 218 11.44 7.37 -4.42
N VAL A 219 10.36 6.70 -4.80
CA VAL A 219 9.07 7.30 -5.18
C VAL A 219 7.96 6.47 -4.56
N LEU A 220 6.78 7.08 -4.43
CA LEU A 220 5.58 6.42 -3.95
C LEU A 220 4.53 6.40 -5.05
N ASP A 221 3.72 5.35 -5.06
CA ASP A 221 2.57 5.19 -5.94
C ASP A 221 1.61 4.20 -5.29
N ASP A 222 0.98 4.63 -4.20
CA ASP A 222 0.21 3.78 -3.29
C ASP A 222 -1.08 3.26 -3.96
N GLY A 223 -1.36 1.98 -3.76
CA GLY A 223 -2.54 1.29 -4.28
C GLY A 223 -2.70 -0.07 -3.63
N VAL A 224 -3.95 -0.46 -3.40
CA VAL A 224 -4.30 -1.79 -2.90
C VAL A 224 -3.89 -2.87 -3.92
N ILE A 225 -3.58 -4.07 -3.45
CA ILE A 225 -3.14 -5.20 -4.28
C ILE A 225 -4.10 -5.44 -5.44
N ALA A 226 -5.40 -5.33 -5.22
CA ALA A 226 -6.43 -5.56 -6.23
C ALA A 226 -6.40 -4.56 -7.40
N SER A 227 -5.88 -3.34 -7.20
CA SER A 227 -5.85 -2.28 -8.23
C SER A 227 -4.44 -1.89 -8.68
N LEU A 228 -3.41 -2.50 -8.09
CA LEU A 228 -2.02 -2.25 -8.44
C LEU A 228 -1.72 -2.81 -9.84
N THR A 229 -1.23 -1.97 -10.75
CA THR A 229 -0.85 -2.43 -12.10
C THR A 229 0.64 -2.76 -12.16
N PRO A 230 1.09 -3.59 -13.14
CA PRO A 230 2.50 -3.86 -13.36
C PRO A 230 3.36 -2.60 -13.56
N GLU A 231 2.81 -1.57 -14.20
CA GLU A 231 3.49 -0.30 -14.49
C GLU A 231 3.72 0.50 -13.20
N ARG A 232 2.70 0.58 -12.34
CA ARG A 232 2.78 1.23 -11.02
C ARG A 232 3.72 0.49 -10.08
N LEU A 233 3.74 -0.84 -10.16
CA LEU A 233 4.71 -1.68 -9.46
C LEU A 233 6.15 -1.38 -9.92
N ASP A 234 6.40 -1.41 -11.23
CA ASP A 234 7.71 -1.12 -11.81
C ASP A 234 8.22 0.29 -11.47
N ALA A 235 7.33 1.29 -11.53
CA ALA A 235 7.68 2.69 -11.28
C ALA A 235 8.28 2.88 -9.88
N VAL A 236 7.76 2.16 -8.88
CA VAL A 236 8.24 2.19 -7.49
C VAL A 236 9.44 1.28 -7.27
N LEU A 237 9.49 0.12 -7.93
CA LEU A 237 10.64 -0.79 -7.81
C LEU A 237 11.91 -0.16 -8.38
N ARG A 238 11.88 0.46 -9.56
CA ARG A 238 13.08 0.95 -10.27
C ARG A 238 14.04 1.80 -9.41
N PRO A 239 13.60 2.92 -8.79
CA PRO A 239 14.53 3.79 -8.07
C PRO A 239 15.14 3.17 -6.82
N LYS A 240 14.64 2.02 -6.34
CA LYS A 240 15.19 1.28 -5.19
C LYS A 240 15.89 0.00 -5.62
N VAL A 241 15.22 -0.86 -6.39
CA VAL A 241 15.71 -2.16 -6.83
C VAL A 241 16.84 -2.02 -7.85
N ASP A 242 16.56 -1.42 -9.01
CA ASP A 242 17.55 -1.26 -10.08
C ASP A 242 18.75 -0.47 -9.59
N ALA A 243 18.49 0.67 -8.96
CA ALA A 243 19.53 1.55 -8.44
C ALA A 243 20.44 0.83 -7.43
N ALA A 244 19.87 0.15 -6.43
CA ALA A 244 20.68 -0.53 -5.42
C ALA A 244 21.41 -1.77 -5.98
N ALA A 245 20.82 -2.47 -6.94
CA ALA A 245 21.50 -3.57 -7.64
C ALA A 245 22.71 -3.08 -8.45
N HIS A 246 22.54 -1.99 -9.23
CA HIS A 246 23.64 -1.41 -9.99
C HIS A 246 24.73 -0.84 -9.07
N LEU A 247 24.34 -0.14 -7.98
CA LEU A 247 25.27 0.31 -6.96
C LEU A 247 26.02 -0.86 -6.36
N HIS A 248 25.36 -1.96 -6.02
CA HIS A 248 26.02 -3.15 -5.49
C HIS A 248 27.04 -3.74 -6.47
N GLU A 249 26.65 -3.91 -7.72
CA GLU A 249 27.48 -4.52 -8.75
C GLU A 249 28.71 -3.65 -9.06
N LEU A 250 28.51 -2.36 -9.33
CA LEU A 250 29.55 -1.46 -9.82
C LEU A 250 30.52 -1.00 -8.72
N THR A 251 30.11 -1.09 -7.44
CA THR A 251 30.95 -0.68 -6.31
C THR A 251 31.56 -1.85 -5.53
N ARG A 252 31.34 -3.09 -5.97
CA ARG A 252 31.76 -4.31 -5.26
C ARG A 252 33.23 -4.30 -4.88
N ASP A 253 34.10 -3.91 -5.81
CA ASP A 253 35.55 -4.01 -5.67
C ASP A 253 36.22 -2.64 -5.36
N MET A 254 35.42 -1.63 -5.00
CA MET A 254 35.92 -0.27 -4.74
C MET A 254 36.45 -0.05 -3.32
N GLY A 255 36.41 -1.08 -2.46
CA GLY A 255 36.87 -0.98 -1.07
C GLY A 255 36.07 0.02 -0.26
N LEU A 256 34.74 -0.01 -0.38
CA LEU A 256 33.85 0.84 0.42
C LEU A 256 34.01 0.51 1.90
N THR A 257 33.86 1.53 2.75
CA THR A 257 33.72 1.40 4.21
C THR A 257 32.26 1.48 4.64
N ALA A 258 31.40 2.14 3.85
CA ALA A 258 29.98 2.30 4.14
C ALA A 258 29.09 2.08 2.90
N PHE A 259 27.99 1.36 3.09
CA PHE A 259 26.94 1.18 2.08
C PHE A 259 25.58 1.20 2.77
N VAL A 260 24.95 2.37 2.84
CA VAL A 260 23.73 2.60 3.61
C VAL A 260 22.53 2.66 2.68
N LEU A 261 21.54 1.80 2.90
CA LEU A 261 20.30 1.73 2.15
C LEU A 261 19.16 2.34 2.98
N PHE A 262 18.49 3.35 2.44
CA PHE A 262 17.29 3.92 3.06
C PHE A 262 16.09 3.09 2.63
N SER A 263 15.75 2.13 3.49
CA SER A 263 14.56 1.30 3.40
C SER A 263 13.38 1.98 4.13
N SER A 264 12.31 1.24 4.36
CA SER A 264 11.14 1.70 5.11
C SER A 264 10.57 0.62 5.99
N ALA A 265 10.08 1.03 7.17
CA ALA A 265 9.31 0.20 8.07
C ALA A 265 8.12 -0.52 7.40
N ALA A 266 7.59 0.01 6.28
CA ALA A 266 6.56 -0.64 5.48
C ALA A 266 6.95 -2.06 5.00
N ALA A 267 8.23 -2.29 4.67
CA ALA A 267 8.72 -3.62 4.30
C ALA A 267 8.70 -4.61 5.49
N THR A 268 8.85 -4.10 6.71
CA THR A 268 8.89 -4.91 7.94
C THR A 268 7.49 -5.21 8.46
N PHE A 269 6.63 -4.20 8.54
CA PHE A 269 5.30 -4.33 9.14
C PHE A 269 4.23 -4.81 8.15
N GLY A 270 4.44 -4.58 6.85
CA GLY A 270 3.36 -4.58 5.87
C GLY A 270 2.52 -3.33 6.05
N ALA A 271 2.32 -2.57 4.96
CA ALA A 271 1.44 -1.41 4.95
C ALA A 271 0.38 -1.62 3.88
N ALA A 272 -0.90 -1.56 4.29
CA ALA A 272 -2.02 -1.70 3.38
C ALA A 272 -1.96 -0.57 2.34
N GLY A 273 -2.15 -0.91 1.06
CA GLY A 273 -2.03 0.03 -0.04
C GLY A 273 -0.58 0.34 -0.47
N GLN A 274 0.42 -0.32 0.12
CA GLN A 274 1.84 -0.05 -0.20
C GLN A 274 2.58 -1.28 -0.70
N GLY A 275 1.91 -2.18 -1.42
CA GLY A 275 2.49 -3.46 -1.86
C GLY A 275 3.74 -3.30 -2.73
N ASN A 276 3.74 -2.36 -3.66
CA ASN A 276 4.90 -2.03 -4.50
C ASN A 276 6.06 -1.42 -3.69
N TYR A 277 5.77 -0.51 -2.76
CA TYR A 277 6.76 0.13 -1.92
C TYR A 277 7.37 -0.83 -0.89
N ALA A 278 6.57 -1.67 -0.26
CA ALA A 278 7.03 -2.72 0.63
C ALA A 278 7.92 -3.74 -0.10
N ALA A 279 7.56 -4.14 -1.33
CA ALA A 279 8.39 -5.00 -2.18
C ALA A 279 9.75 -4.36 -2.49
N ALA A 280 9.75 -3.08 -2.88
CA ALA A 280 10.98 -2.34 -3.20
C ALA A 280 11.93 -2.22 -2.00
N ASN A 281 11.40 -1.94 -0.82
CA ASN A 281 12.19 -1.80 0.40
C ASN A 281 12.65 -3.15 0.97
N MET A 282 11.84 -4.20 0.86
CA MET A 282 12.25 -5.55 1.27
C MET A 282 13.41 -6.09 0.43
N PHE A 283 13.49 -5.70 -0.86
CA PHE A 283 14.69 -5.96 -1.67
C PHE A 283 15.95 -5.27 -1.10
N LEU A 284 15.85 -4.02 -0.63
CA LEU A 284 16.97 -3.31 -0.02
C LEU A 284 17.44 -4.00 1.27
N ASP A 285 16.50 -4.40 2.12
CA ASP A 285 16.78 -5.13 3.36
C ASP A 285 17.53 -6.44 3.08
N ALA A 286 17.05 -7.19 2.09
CA ALA A 286 17.68 -8.43 1.63
C ALA A 286 19.04 -8.19 0.97
N LEU A 287 19.21 -7.11 0.20
CA LEU A 287 20.49 -6.75 -0.41
C LEU A 287 21.56 -6.43 0.64
N ALA A 288 21.18 -5.80 1.76
CA ALA A 288 22.11 -5.56 2.86
C ALA A 288 22.61 -6.88 3.47
N ALA A 289 21.71 -7.84 3.73
CA ALA A 289 22.09 -9.18 4.19
C ALA A 289 22.98 -9.91 3.17
N HIS A 290 22.63 -9.83 1.89
CA HIS A 290 23.39 -10.44 0.78
C HIS A 290 24.81 -9.91 0.69
N ARG A 291 24.99 -8.59 0.80
CA ARG A 291 26.31 -7.94 0.82
C ARG A 291 27.14 -8.35 2.03
N ARG A 292 26.53 -8.35 3.22
CA ARG A 292 27.21 -8.74 4.47
C ARG A 292 27.69 -10.19 4.43
N ALA A 293 26.91 -11.10 3.85
CA ALA A 293 27.32 -12.49 3.66
C ALA A 293 28.52 -12.67 2.71
N GLN A 294 28.82 -11.66 1.87
CA GLN A 294 30.01 -11.61 1.00
C GLN A 294 31.19 -10.88 1.65
N GLY A 295 31.07 -10.47 2.92
CA GLY A 295 32.08 -9.66 3.62
C GLY A 295 32.12 -8.20 3.18
N LEU A 296 31.13 -7.72 2.42
CA LEU A 296 31.03 -6.33 2.00
C LEU A 296 30.23 -5.53 3.04
N PRO A 297 30.56 -4.23 3.26
CA PRO A 297 29.74 -3.40 4.13
C PRO A 297 28.36 -3.21 3.50
N ALA A 298 27.34 -3.28 4.35
CA ALA A 298 25.99 -2.83 4.07
C ALA A 298 25.15 -2.73 5.34
N ILE A 299 24.30 -1.72 5.41
CA ILE A 299 23.22 -1.62 6.38
C ILE A 299 21.96 -1.08 5.70
N SER A 300 20.83 -1.73 5.96
CA SER A 300 19.51 -1.24 5.59
C SER A 300 18.84 -0.61 6.80
N LEU A 301 18.33 0.61 6.61
CA LEU A 301 17.62 1.35 7.65
C LEU A 301 16.15 1.43 7.23
N ALA A 302 15.31 0.58 7.83
CA ALA A 302 13.88 0.55 7.60
C ALA A 302 13.19 1.66 8.40
N TRP A 303 13.34 2.89 7.91
CA TRP A 303 12.87 4.10 8.60
C TRP A 303 11.36 4.09 8.84
N GLY A 304 10.96 4.53 10.03
CA GLY A 304 9.65 5.12 10.27
C GLY A 304 9.49 6.44 9.51
N PHE A 305 8.35 7.11 9.68
CA PHE A 305 8.12 8.36 8.97
C PHE A 305 8.82 9.54 9.68
N TRP A 306 9.50 10.37 8.89
CA TRP A 306 10.21 11.55 9.38
C TRP A 306 9.25 12.75 9.52
N ALA A 307 9.53 13.63 10.48
CA ALA A 307 8.72 14.82 10.75
C ALA A 307 8.79 15.84 9.60
N GLU A 308 9.93 15.92 8.93
CA GLU A 308 10.16 16.82 7.80
C GLU A 308 9.32 16.38 6.60
N ARG A 309 8.45 17.29 6.14
CA ARG A 309 7.65 17.05 4.94
C ARG A 309 8.57 16.97 3.72
N SER A 310 8.65 15.78 3.15
CA SER A 310 9.29 15.50 1.86
C SER A 310 8.23 15.44 0.76
N GLU A 311 8.63 15.40 -0.52
CA GLU A 311 7.68 15.04 -1.60
C GLU A 311 7.02 13.68 -1.33
N MET A 312 7.73 12.75 -0.65
CA MET A 312 7.21 11.43 -0.28
C MET A 312 6.28 11.45 0.94
N THR A 313 6.44 12.37 1.90
CA THR A 313 5.58 12.42 3.11
C THR A 313 4.57 13.56 3.08
N GLY A 314 4.67 14.45 2.09
CA GLY A 314 3.84 15.65 1.96
C GLY A 314 2.39 15.38 1.56
N HIS A 315 2.07 14.17 1.10
CA HIS A 315 0.70 13.74 0.80
C HIS A 315 -0.05 13.19 2.02
N LEU A 316 0.65 12.88 3.13
CA LEU A 316 0.01 12.41 4.35
C LEU A 316 -0.80 13.56 4.97
N SER A 317 -2.11 13.35 5.06
CA SER A 317 -3.03 14.28 5.70
C SER A 317 -2.87 14.25 7.22
N GLU A 318 -3.43 15.25 7.92
CA GLU A 318 -3.50 15.21 9.39
C GLU A 318 -4.25 13.96 9.91
N VAL A 319 -5.17 13.44 9.10
CA VAL A 319 -5.91 12.20 9.34
C VAL A 319 -4.99 10.97 9.30
N ASP A 320 -4.12 10.87 8.30
CA ASP A 320 -3.15 9.76 8.17
C ASP A 320 -2.17 9.76 9.35
N MET A 321 -1.73 10.95 9.76
CA MET A 321 -0.84 11.13 10.91
C MET A 321 -1.52 10.74 12.23
N ALA A 322 -2.78 11.13 12.43
CA ALA A 322 -3.57 10.72 13.59
C ALA A 322 -3.82 9.20 13.61
N ARG A 323 -3.98 8.57 12.44
CA ARG A 323 -4.11 7.11 12.30
C ARG A 323 -2.85 6.41 12.77
N LEU A 324 -1.68 6.81 12.28
CA LEU A 324 -0.38 6.27 12.68
C LEU A 324 -0.12 6.44 14.19
N ALA A 325 -0.44 7.61 14.74
CA ALA A 325 -0.29 7.90 16.17
C ALA A 325 -1.14 6.97 17.06
N ARG A 326 -2.34 6.57 16.62
CA ARG A 326 -3.18 5.58 17.34
C ARG A 326 -2.55 4.19 17.37
N PHE A 327 -1.71 3.86 16.40
CA PHE A 327 -0.88 2.66 16.40
C PHE A 327 0.51 2.89 17.03
N GLY A 328 0.64 3.95 17.85
CA GLY A 328 1.87 4.27 18.57
C GLY A 328 3.02 4.69 17.67
N MET A 329 2.80 4.96 16.38
CA MET A 329 3.85 5.45 15.48
C MET A 329 3.74 6.96 15.34
N THR A 330 4.81 7.66 15.70
CA THR A 330 4.87 9.13 15.69
C THR A 330 6.01 9.62 14.82
N PRO A 331 5.92 10.85 14.27
CA PRO A 331 6.96 11.35 13.38
C PRO A 331 8.30 11.46 14.10
N LEU A 332 9.37 11.09 13.40
CA LEU A 332 10.75 11.15 13.86
C LEU A 332 11.39 12.49 13.46
N PRO A 333 11.74 13.37 14.42
CA PRO A 333 12.46 14.61 14.13
C PRO A 333 13.82 14.37 13.46
N ALA A 334 14.31 15.31 12.63
CA ALA A 334 15.56 15.12 11.90
C ALA A 334 16.79 14.89 12.79
N ASP A 335 16.90 15.61 13.90
CA ASP A 335 18.01 15.48 14.84
C ASP A 335 18.05 14.09 15.49
N GLU A 336 16.90 13.56 15.93
CA GLU A 336 16.78 12.19 16.41
C GLU A 336 17.05 11.16 15.31
N GLY A 337 16.54 11.40 14.09
CA GLY A 337 16.77 10.52 12.95
C GLY A 337 18.24 10.43 12.54
N LEU A 338 18.96 11.56 12.55
CA LEU A 338 20.41 11.60 12.30
C LEU A 338 21.21 10.95 13.43
N ALA A 339 20.79 11.13 14.70
CA ALA A 339 21.40 10.41 15.81
C ALA A 339 21.22 8.88 15.69
N LEU A 340 20.05 8.41 15.23
CA LEU A 340 19.82 7.00 14.93
C LEU A 340 20.61 6.50 13.72
N PHE A 341 20.82 7.36 12.71
CA PHE A 341 21.71 7.06 11.58
C PHE A 341 23.15 6.81 12.05
N ASP A 342 23.64 7.58 13.02
CA ASP A 342 24.97 7.36 13.61
C ASP A 342 25.03 6.10 14.46
N ALA A 343 24.04 5.90 15.35
CA ALA A 343 23.97 4.72 16.21
C ALA A 343 23.95 3.43 15.38
N ALA A 344 23.21 3.43 14.27
CA ALA A 344 23.08 2.28 13.38
C ALA A 344 24.42 1.82 12.78
N GLN A 345 25.35 2.74 12.54
CA GLN A 345 26.65 2.40 11.97
C GLN A 345 27.57 1.65 12.94
N THR A 346 27.26 1.70 14.24
CA THR A 346 27.99 0.97 15.28
C THR A 346 27.39 -0.40 15.59
N ALA A 347 26.25 -0.74 14.96
CA ALA A 347 25.57 -2.01 15.17
C ALA A 347 26.15 -3.11 14.26
N ASP A 348 26.18 -4.34 14.76
CA ASP A 348 26.58 -5.51 13.98
C ASP A 348 25.48 -6.00 13.00
N ASP A 349 24.25 -5.52 13.20
CA ASP A 349 23.07 -5.88 12.41
C ASP A 349 23.11 -5.26 11.00
N PHE A 350 22.66 -6.04 10.00
CA PHE A 350 22.52 -5.55 8.63
C PHE A 350 21.20 -4.80 8.39
N LEU A 351 20.22 -4.94 9.28
CA LEU A 351 18.89 -4.34 9.18
C LEU A 351 18.49 -3.79 10.55
N LEU A 352 18.21 -2.50 10.59
CA LEU A 352 17.61 -1.84 11.75
C LEU A 352 16.32 -1.14 11.32
N VAL A 353 15.40 -0.95 12.28
CA VAL A 353 14.12 -0.26 12.09
C VAL A 353 14.11 1.01 12.95
N PRO A 354 14.74 2.12 12.50
CA PRO A 354 14.75 3.33 13.28
C PRO A 354 13.38 4.00 13.17
N THR A 355 12.63 3.97 14.27
CA THR A 355 11.27 4.53 14.34
C THR A 355 10.98 4.96 15.76
N HIS A 356 10.20 6.04 15.90
CA HIS A 356 9.61 6.37 17.19
C HIS A 356 8.32 5.56 17.36
N MET A 357 8.31 4.69 18.38
CA MET A 357 7.21 3.77 18.65
C MET A 357 6.85 3.77 20.14
N ASP A 358 5.67 4.30 20.45
CA ASP A 358 5.08 4.26 21.77
C ASP A 358 4.46 2.88 22.05
N VAL A 359 5.25 2.03 22.70
CA VAL A 359 4.86 0.68 23.10
C VAL A 359 3.70 0.68 24.11
N ALA A 360 3.55 1.74 24.90
CA ALA A 360 2.45 1.83 25.86
C ALA A 360 1.12 2.10 25.14
N VAL A 361 1.11 3.00 24.15
CA VAL A 361 -0.05 3.23 23.28
C VAL A 361 -0.40 1.98 22.48
N LEU A 362 0.59 1.31 21.89
CA LEU A 362 0.39 0.02 21.21
C LEU A 362 -0.24 -1.03 22.12
N ARG A 363 0.23 -1.16 23.35
CA ARG A 363 -0.31 -2.12 24.33
C ARG A 363 -1.72 -1.74 24.76
N ALA A 364 -2.02 -0.45 24.94
CA ALA A 364 -3.35 0.02 25.31
C ALA A 364 -4.40 -0.21 24.21
N ASN A 365 -3.98 -0.12 22.94
CA ASN A 365 -4.85 -0.32 21.77
C ASN A 365 -4.85 -1.76 21.25
N ALA A 366 -4.04 -2.65 21.83
CA ALA A 366 -3.98 -4.06 21.43
C ALA A 366 -5.31 -4.77 21.71
N ARG A 367 -5.93 -5.29 20.66
CA ARG A 367 -7.07 -6.20 20.75
C ARG A 367 -6.67 -7.56 20.16
N PRO A 368 -7.33 -8.67 20.56
CA PRO A 368 -7.14 -9.95 19.90
C PRO A 368 -7.34 -9.81 18.38
N GLY A 369 -6.40 -10.31 17.59
CA GLY A 369 -6.44 -10.24 16.12
C GLY A 369 -6.02 -8.90 15.49
N THR A 370 -5.83 -7.81 16.26
CA THR A 370 -5.51 -6.49 15.67
C THR A 370 -4.03 -6.11 15.76
N VAL A 371 -3.23 -6.85 16.52
CA VAL A 371 -1.79 -6.59 16.64
C VAL A 371 -1.02 -7.40 15.58
N PRO A 372 -0.21 -6.75 14.72
CA PRO A 372 0.70 -7.44 13.82
C PRO A 372 1.59 -8.45 14.56
N ALA A 373 1.69 -9.68 14.04
CA ALA A 373 2.38 -10.79 14.72
C ALA A 373 3.84 -10.44 15.11
N ILE A 374 4.53 -9.67 14.27
CA ILE A 374 5.90 -9.23 14.48
C ILE A 374 6.08 -8.35 15.74
N LEU A 375 5.05 -7.63 16.16
CA LEU A 375 5.07 -6.74 17.34
C LEU A 375 4.73 -7.44 18.66
N ARG A 376 4.20 -8.67 18.62
CA ARG A 376 3.70 -9.40 19.81
C ARG A 376 4.76 -9.54 20.92
N HIS A 377 6.02 -9.75 20.55
CA HIS A 377 7.13 -9.83 21.49
C HIS A 377 7.39 -8.49 22.20
N LEU A 378 7.39 -7.39 21.45
CA LEU A 378 7.67 -6.05 21.97
C LEU A 378 6.60 -5.56 22.95
N ILE A 379 5.32 -5.84 22.67
CA ILE A 379 4.21 -5.43 23.54
C ILE A 379 4.02 -6.38 24.74
N GLY A 380 4.63 -7.56 24.73
CA GLY A 380 4.56 -8.54 25.82
C GLY A 380 3.22 -9.28 25.90
N THR A 381 2.50 -9.45 24.80
CA THR A 381 1.26 -10.24 24.80
C THR A 381 1.60 -11.71 25.01
N PRO A 382 0.98 -12.41 25.99
CA PRO A 382 1.23 -13.83 26.18
C PRO A 382 0.83 -14.62 24.93
N VAL A 383 1.79 -15.36 24.35
CA VAL A 383 1.52 -16.36 23.30
C VAL A 383 0.60 -17.40 23.92
N ARG A 384 -0.65 -17.47 23.45
CA ARG A 384 -1.59 -18.50 23.92
C ARG A 384 -1.05 -19.85 23.46
N ARG A 385 -0.50 -20.65 24.38
CA ARG A 385 -0.33 -22.08 24.15
C ARG A 385 -1.74 -22.66 24.04
N VAL A 386 -2.16 -23.00 22.84
CA VAL A 386 -3.34 -23.84 22.65
C VAL A 386 -2.94 -25.23 23.13
N VAL A 387 -3.16 -25.48 24.41
CA VAL A 387 -3.43 -26.84 24.86
C VAL A 387 -4.86 -27.09 24.42
N GLU A 388 -5.06 -28.08 23.55
CA GLU A 388 -6.38 -28.61 23.23
C GLU A 388 -7.06 -29.07 24.52
N SER A 389 -7.85 -28.19 25.12
CA SER A 389 -9.04 -28.62 25.84
C SER A 389 -10.17 -28.57 24.83
N ALA A 390 -10.43 -29.73 24.22
CA ALA A 390 -11.71 -30.03 23.61
C ALA A 390 -12.79 -29.97 24.70
N THR A 391 -13.24 -28.76 25.00
CA THR A 391 -14.56 -28.49 25.52
C THR A 391 -15.19 -27.53 24.52
N ASP A 392 -15.90 -28.15 23.60
CA ASP A 392 -16.96 -27.58 22.80
C ASP A 392 -17.85 -26.73 23.70
N ASP A 393 -17.67 -25.41 23.62
CA ASP A 393 -18.66 -24.45 24.05
C ASP A 393 -18.73 -23.42 22.92
N GLY A 394 -19.67 -23.66 21.99
CA GLY A 394 -20.03 -22.81 20.86
C GLY A 394 -20.54 -21.46 21.31
N GLY A 395 -19.67 -20.68 21.95
CA GLY A 395 -19.97 -19.40 22.54
C GLY A 395 -20.19 -18.35 21.45
N THR A 396 -21.46 -18.10 21.16
CA THR A 396 -21.95 -16.94 20.40
C THR A 396 -21.11 -15.68 20.69
N PRO A 397 -20.59 -14.97 19.66
CA PRO A 397 -19.72 -13.81 19.85
C PRO A 397 -20.32 -12.81 20.84
N ALA A 398 -19.48 -12.13 21.64
CA ALA A 398 -19.94 -11.20 22.67
C ALA A 398 -20.90 -10.12 22.13
N LEU A 399 -20.68 -9.69 20.88
CA LEU A 399 -21.57 -8.79 20.16
C LEU A 399 -22.93 -9.44 19.86
N VAL A 400 -22.94 -10.67 19.36
CA VAL A 400 -24.18 -11.41 19.07
C VAL A 400 -24.99 -11.63 20.35
N ARG A 401 -24.35 -12.01 21.47
CA ARG A 401 -25.03 -12.11 22.78
C ARG A 401 -25.63 -10.79 23.26
N ARG A 402 -24.93 -9.67 23.04
CA ARG A 402 -25.44 -8.34 23.36
C ARG A 402 -26.64 -7.99 22.48
N LEU A 403 -26.59 -8.27 21.18
CA LEU A 403 -27.66 -7.96 20.24
C LEU A 403 -28.90 -8.83 20.47
N SER A 404 -28.75 -10.13 20.76
CA SER A 404 -29.87 -11.04 21.00
C SER A 404 -30.78 -10.60 22.17
N GLY A 405 -30.23 -9.87 23.15
CA GLY A 405 -30.98 -9.34 24.30
C GLY A 405 -31.66 -7.99 24.10
N LEU A 406 -31.50 -7.34 22.94
CA LEU A 406 -32.06 -6.02 22.63
C LEU A 406 -33.30 -6.12 21.73
N ALA A 407 -34.15 -5.09 21.75
CA ALA A 407 -35.25 -4.98 20.78
C ALA A 407 -34.73 -4.70 19.35
N PRO A 408 -35.46 -5.02 18.28
CA PRO A 408 -34.98 -4.88 16.89
C PRO A 408 -34.41 -3.50 16.54
N ARG A 409 -35.10 -2.42 16.94
CA ARG A 409 -34.61 -1.04 16.71
C ARG A 409 -33.33 -0.74 17.49
N GLU A 410 -33.23 -1.21 18.73
CA GLU A 410 -32.03 -1.03 19.56
C GLU A 410 -30.83 -1.83 19.01
N ARG A 411 -31.07 -2.98 18.36
CA ARG A 411 -30.01 -3.74 17.67
C ARG A 411 -29.44 -2.96 16.49
N GLU A 412 -30.31 -2.38 15.68
CA GLU A 412 -29.92 -1.54 14.54
C GLU A 412 -29.14 -0.31 15.00
N ASP A 413 -29.60 0.41 16.03
CA ASP A 413 -28.91 1.59 16.57
C ASP A 413 -27.49 1.25 17.04
N VAL A 414 -27.32 0.12 17.74
CA VAL A 414 -26.00 -0.33 18.21
C VAL A 414 -25.05 -0.64 17.06
N LEU A 415 -25.53 -1.28 15.98
CA LEU A 415 -24.68 -1.57 14.82
C LEU A 415 -24.43 -0.33 13.96
N GLN A 416 -25.40 0.57 13.82
CA GLN A 416 -25.19 1.85 13.15
C GLN A 416 -24.11 2.67 13.87
N GLU A 417 -24.16 2.71 15.20
CA GLU A 417 -23.12 3.36 16.01
C GLU A 417 -21.76 2.66 15.81
N LEU A 418 -21.70 1.33 15.81
CA LEU A 418 -20.46 0.58 15.56
C LEU A 418 -19.86 0.90 14.17
N VAL A 419 -20.69 0.93 13.13
CA VAL A 419 -20.25 1.23 11.75
C VAL A 419 -19.83 2.70 11.63
N ALA A 420 -20.61 3.63 12.18
CA ALA A 420 -20.30 5.06 12.16
C ALA A 420 -19.01 5.38 12.93
N ASP A 421 -18.83 4.82 14.12
CA ASP A 421 -17.61 4.98 14.93
C ASP A 421 -16.39 4.35 14.25
N SER A 422 -16.59 3.21 13.58
CA SER A 422 -15.52 2.56 12.81
C SER A 422 -15.13 3.40 11.60
N ALA A 423 -16.11 3.96 10.89
CA ALA A 423 -15.87 4.83 9.74
C ALA A 423 -15.22 6.16 10.17
N ALA A 424 -15.67 6.77 11.27
CA ALA A 424 -15.10 7.99 11.82
C ALA A 424 -13.65 7.75 12.24
N ALA A 425 -13.36 6.59 12.83
CA ALA A 425 -12.01 6.23 13.21
C ALA A 425 -11.06 6.08 12.01
N VAL A 426 -11.53 5.51 10.89
CA VAL A 426 -10.75 5.37 9.64
C VAL A 426 -10.51 6.73 8.99
N LEU A 427 -11.54 7.57 8.90
CA LEU A 427 -11.43 8.92 8.34
C LEU A 427 -10.79 9.95 9.30
N GLY A 428 -10.34 9.53 10.48
CA GLY A 428 -9.74 10.43 11.49
C GLY A 428 -10.67 11.51 12.03
N HIS A 429 -11.99 11.35 11.88
CA HIS A 429 -12.97 12.28 12.41
C HIS A 429 -13.14 12.05 13.91
N ALA A 430 -13.15 13.13 14.70
CA ALA A 430 -13.43 13.08 16.13
C ALA A 430 -14.93 13.01 16.42
N ASP A 431 -15.75 13.51 15.48
CA ASP A 431 -17.20 13.59 15.60
C ASP A 431 -17.91 12.39 14.95
N LYS A 432 -19.13 12.10 15.41
CA LYS A 432 -20.00 11.06 14.84
C LYS A 432 -20.36 11.41 13.40
N LEU A 433 -20.15 10.45 12.50
CA LEU A 433 -20.54 10.58 11.09
C LEU A 433 -22.06 10.47 10.91
N ALA A 434 -22.59 11.19 9.92
CA ALA A 434 -23.99 11.06 9.52
C ALA A 434 -24.23 9.68 8.91
N VAL A 435 -25.11 8.89 9.53
CA VAL A 435 -25.36 7.47 9.15
C VAL A 435 -26.03 7.28 7.80
N GLU A 436 -26.66 8.32 7.27
CA GLU A 436 -27.37 8.32 5.98
C GLU A 436 -26.53 8.85 4.83
N ARG A 437 -25.37 9.47 5.11
CA ARG A 437 -24.52 10.00 4.05
C ARG A 437 -23.70 8.88 3.43
N ALA A 438 -23.57 8.90 2.10
CA ALA A 438 -22.80 7.90 1.40
C ALA A 438 -21.33 7.94 1.82
N PHE A 439 -20.70 6.79 2.01
CA PHE A 439 -19.29 6.68 2.37
C PHE A 439 -18.38 7.43 1.38
N LYS A 440 -18.69 7.38 0.08
CA LYS A 440 -17.97 8.13 -0.96
C LYS A 440 -17.97 9.64 -0.70
N ASP A 441 -19.12 10.18 -0.30
CA ASP A 441 -19.26 11.61 0.01
C ASP A 441 -18.59 11.98 1.34
N LEU A 442 -18.31 11.00 2.19
CA LEU A 442 -17.55 11.14 3.43
C LEU A 442 -16.03 11.04 3.21
N GLY A 443 -15.58 10.75 1.97
CA GLY A 443 -14.17 10.66 1.63
C GLY A 443 -13.59 9.25 1.64
N PHE A 444 -14.42 8.21 1.59
CA PHE A 444 -13.93 6.84 1.41
C PHE A 444 -13.41 6.60 -0.01
N ASP A 445 -12.26 5.94 -0.07
CA ASP A 445 -11.58 5.42 -1.25
C ASP A 445 -11.36 3.90 -1.13
N SER A 446 -10.59 3.31 -2.05
CA SER A 446 -10.33 1.86 -2.04
C SER A 446 -9.52 1.38 -0.82
N LEU A 447 -8.64 2.21 -0.25
CA LEU A 447 -7.78 1.83 0.87
C LEU A 447 -8.54 1.94 2.20
N THR A 448 -9.19 3.09 2.42
CA THR A 448 -10.03 3.33 3.60
C THR A 448 -11.22 2.36 3.67
N ALA A 449 -11.77 1.92 2.53
CA ALA A 449 -12.78 0.85 2.51
C ALA A 449 -12.25 -0.48 3.05
N VAL A 450 -11.02 -0.87 2.68
CA VAL A 450 -10.35 -2.09 3.20
C VAL A 450 -10.10 -1.96 4.71
N GLU A 451 -9.68 -0.79 5.18
CA GLU A 451 -9.46 -0.54 6.61
C GLU A 451 -10.77 -0.62 7.43
N LEU A 452 -11.85 -0.03 6.93
CA LEU A 452 -13.17 -0.12 7.58
C LEU A 452 -13.64 -1.58 7.66
N ARG A 453 -13.54 -2.32 6.55
CA ARG A 453 -13.88 -3.75 6.53
C ARG A 453 -13.07 -4.54 7.55
N ASN A 454 -11.75 -4.33 7.61
CA ASN A 454 -10.89 -5.01 8.58
C ASN A 454 -11.30 -4.73 10.02
N ARG A 455 -11.63 -3.47 10.32
CA ARG A 455 -12.10 -3.07 11.65
C ARG A 455 -13.44 -3.70 12.00
N LEU A 456 -14.37 -3.77 11.05
CA LEU A 456 -15.67 -4.38 11.23
C LEU A 456 -15.56 -5.90 11.42
N ASN A 457 -14.79 -6.60 10.59
CA ASN A 457 -14.51 -8.04 10.75
C ASN A 457 -13.95 -8.35 12.15
N ALA A 458 -12.99 -7.55 12.63
CA ALA A 458 -12.44 -7.73 13.97
C ALA A 458 -13.47 -7.50 15.10
N ALA A 459 -14.46 -6.64 14.88
CA ALA A 459 -15.50 -6.34 15.86
C ALA A 459 -16.67 -7.35 15.84
N THR A 460 -17.00 -7.88 14.65
CA THR A 460 -18.17 -8.73 14.43
C THR A 460 -17.83 -10.21 14.37
N GLY A 461 -16.58 -10.56 14.02
CA GLY A 461 -16.16 -11.93 13.71
C GLY A 461 -16.60 -12.42 12.33
N LEU A 462 -17.21 -11.56 11.51
CA LEU A 462 -17.64 -11.88 10.15
C LEU A 462 -16.48 -11.81 9.14
N LYS A 463 -16.69 -12.41 7.98
CA LYS A 463 -15.85 -12.25 6.78
C LYS A 463 -16.57 -11.35 5.77
N LEU A 464 -16.64 -10.05 6.04
CA LEU A 464 -17.29 -9.07 5.17
C LEU A 464 -16.51 -8.88 3.87
N SER A 465 -17.22 -8.58 2.77
CA SER A 465 -16.62 -8.32 1.45
C SER A 465 -15.78 -7.04 1.44
N ALA A 466 -14.77 -6.98 0.56
CA ALA A 466 -14.04 -5.75 0.25
C ALA A 466 -14.91 -4.69 -0.44
N THR A 467 -16.01 -5.11 -1.07
CA THR A 467 -17.00 -4.24 -1.72
C THR A 467 -18.08 -3.72 -0.78
N LEU A 468 -18.03 -4.02 0.52
CA LEU A 468 -19.06 -3.66 1.52
C LEU A 468 -19.52 -2.21 1.40
N VAL A 469 -18.57 -1.27 1.27
CA VAL A 469 -18.83 0.18 1.18
C VAL A 469 -19.50 0.59 -0.14
N PHE A 470 -19.40 -0.23 -1.18
CA PHE A 470 -20.06 -0.01 -2.47
C PHE A 470 -21.43 -0.71 -2.53
N ASP A 471 -21.51 -1.93 -2.01
CA ASP A 471 -22.75 -2.72 -1.97
C ASP A 471 -23.75 -2.12 -0.98
N TYR A 472 -23.24 -1.55 0.12
CA TYR A 472 -24.00 -0.91 1.18
C TYR A 472 -23.45 0.51 1.43
N PRO A 473 -23.89 1.49 0.61
CA PRO A 473 -23.19 2.76 0.45
C PRO A 473 -23.27 3.70 1.65
N THR A 474 -24.06 3.39 2.68
CA THR A 474 -24.23 4.23 3.88
C THR A 474 -23.96 3.42 5.16
N PRO A 475 -23.50 4.05 6.25
CA PRO A 475 -23.39 3.38 7.55
C PRO A 475 -24.67 2.64 7.96
N ALA A 476 -25.85 3.22 7.70
CA ALA A 476 -27.13 2.61 8.00
C ALA A 476 -27.41 1.33 7.18
N THR A 477 -27.13 1.34 5.88
CA THR A 477 -27.32 0.15 5.02
C THR A 477 -26.31 -0.95 5.34
N ALA A 478 -25.05 -0.59 5.63
CA ALA A 478 -24.02 -1.53 6.04
C ALA A 478 -24.34 -2.18 7.40
N ALA A 479 -24.84 -1.40 8.37
CA ALA A 479 -25.27 -1.92 9.67
C ALA A 479 -26.41 -2.94 9.55
N ARG A 480 -27.41 -2.68 8.69
CA ARG A 480 -28.51 -3.62 8.42
C ARG A 480 -28.02 -4.92 7.77
N HIS A 481 -27.09 -4.84 6.81
CA HIS A 481 -26.49 -6.04 6.23
C HIS A 481 -25.73 -6.87 7.28
N ILE A 482 -24.88 -6.23 8.08
CA ILE A 482 -24.14 -6.90 9.16
C ILE A 482 -25.09 -7.53 10.18
N LEU A 483 -26.22 -6.88 10.48
CA LEU A 483 -27.23 -7.44 11.39
C LEU A 483 -27.82 -8.74 10.83
N GLY A 484 -28.15 -8.76 9.54
CA GLY A 484 -28.66 -9.95 8.85
C GLY A 484 -27.67 -11.10 8.83
N GLU A 485 -26.39 -10.81 8.59
CA GLU A 485 -25.30 -11.80 8.63
C GLU A 485 -25.06 -12.37 10.04
N LEU A 486 -25.25 -11.57 11.10
CA LEU A 486 -25.02 -11.99 12.48
C LEU A 486 -26.17 -12.79 13.11
N LEU A 487 -27.42 -12.46 12.77
CA LEU A 487 -28.62 -13.00 13.44
C LEU A 487 -29.51 -13.86 12.54
N GLY A 488 -29.29 -13.88 11.22
CA GLY A 488 -30.16 -14.53 10.25
C GLY A 488 -31.47 -13.76 10.02
N PRO A 489 -32.22 -14.09 8.95
CA PRO A 489 -33.42 -13.35 8.53
C PRO A 489 -34.64 -13.48 9.46
N ASP A 490 -34.62 -14.34 10.48
CA ASP A 490 -35.79 -14.64 11.36
C ASP A 490 -35.93 -13.73 12.59
N HIS A 491 -35.18 -12.62 12.67
CA HIS A 491 -35.15 -11.74 13.85
C HIS A 491 -35.58 -10.29 13.60
N THR A 492 -36.05 -10.00 12.40
CA THR A 492 -36.81 -8.78 12.06
C THR A 492 -38.27 -9.19 11.86
N ASP A 493 -39.17 -8.56 12.61
CA ASP A 493 -40.63 -8.71 12.58
C ASP A 493 -41.23 -9.76 13.54
N ASP A 494 -41.27 -9.39 14.82
CA ASP A 494 -42.43 -9.72 15.64
C ASP A 494 -42.82 -8.51 16.51
N GLU A 495 -44.13 -8.27 16.57
CA GLU A 495 -44.86 -7.18 17.26
C GLU A 495 -44.98 -5.81 16.55
N GLN A 496 -45.90 -5.73 15.58
CA GLN A 496 -47.07 -4.84 15.69
C GLN A 496 -48.14 -5.14 14.63
N GLN A 497 -49.20 -5.83 15.05
CA GLN A 497 -50.44 -5.95 14.29
C GLN A 497 -51.50 -5.03 14.88
N THR A 498 -52.08 -4.11 14.08
CA THR A 498 -53.54 -4.10 13.77
C THR A 498 -53.95 -2.94 12.85
N GLY A 499 -54.46 -3.32 11.67
CA GLY A 499 -55.64 -2.69 11.06
C GLY A 499 -55.43 -1.74 9.88
N ALA A 500 -55.40 -2.26 8.65
CA ALA A 500 -56.29 -1.84 7.55
C ALA A 500 -55.98 -2.61 6.24
N THR A 501 -57.04 -3.16 5.66
CA THR A 501 -57.10 -3.99 4.46
C THR A 501 -56.82 -3.21 3.18
N THR A 502 -55.91 -3.67 2.30
CA THR A 502 -56.10 -3.53 0.83
C THR A 502 -55.27 -4.55 0.02
N ALA A 503 -56.01 -5.31 -0.80
CA ALA A 503 -55.71 -6.01 -2.06
C ALA A 503 -54.27 -6.52 -2.37
N ALA A 504 -54.21 -7.84 -2.58
CA ALA A 504 -53.07 -8.62 -3.03
C ALA A 504 -52.70 -8.44 -4.51
N LEU A 505 -51.39 -8.47 -4.78
CA LEU A 505 -50.72 -8.87 -6.02
C LEU A 505 -49.48 -9.72 -5.62
N PRO A 506 -49.00 -10.66 -6.47
CA PRO A 506 -48.46 -11.94 -6.03
C PRO A 506 -47.07 -11.84 -5.38
N ALA A 507 -46.91 -12.58 -4.27
CA ALA A 507 -45.64 -12.80 -3.60
C ALA A 507 -44.65 -13.47 -4.55
N THR A 508 -43.53 -12.79 -4.80
CA THR A 508 -42.33 -13.38 -5.41
C THR A 508 -41.57 -14.15 -4.34
N ALA A 509 -41.07 -15.32 -4.73
CA ALA A 509 -40.62 -16.39 -3.85
C ALA A 509 -39.39 -16.05 -2.98
N THR A 510 -39.28 -16.79 -1.88
CA THR A 510 -38.11 -16.90 -0.99
C THR A 510 -36.80 -17.19 -1.74
N PRO A 511 -35.64 -16.69 -1.27
CA PRO A 511 -34.36 -17.07 -1.86
C PRO A 511 -34.08 -18.53 -1.50
N ARG A 512 -34.14 -19.40 -2.53
CA ARG A 512 -33.57 -20.75 -2.46
C ARG A 512 -32.07 -20.63 -2.74
N THR A 513 -31.28 -21.39 -1.98
CA THR A 513 -29.87 -21.67 -2.29
C THR A 513 -29.72 -22.09 -3.75
N VAL A 514 -28.95 -21.31 -4.52
CA VAL A 514 -28.69 -21.53 -5.93
C VAL A 514 -27.53 -22.53 -6.08
N PRO A 515 -27.69 -23.65 -6.80
CA PRO A 515 -26.57 -24.52 -7.20
C PRO A 515 -25.70 -23.82 -8.26
N ASP A 516 -24.38 -24.09 -8.27
CA ASP A 516 -23.32 -23.47 -9.11
C ASP A 516 -23.56 -23.42 -10.65
N ASP A 517 -24.65 -23.98 -11.17
CA ASP A 517 -24.97 -24.07 -12.61
C ASP A 517 -26.29 -23.34 -12.98
N GLU A 518 -26.63 -22.22 -12.34
CA GLU A 518 -27.79 -21.43 -12.77
C GLU A 518 -27.45 -20.57 -14.01
N PRO A 519 -28.15 -20.75 -15.15
CA PRO A 519 -27.87 -19.97 -16.35
C PRO A 519 -28.17 -18.49 -16.12
N ILE A 520 -27.16 -17.64 -16.30
CA ILE A 520 -27.29 -16.18 -16.24
C ILE A 520 -28.31 -15.73 -17.28
N ALA A 521 -29.41 -15.13 -16.82
CA ALA A 521 -30.41 -14.51 -17.68
C ALA A 521 -30.09 -13.02 -17.86
N ILE A 522 -29.70 -12.63 -19.08
CA ILE A 522 -29.63 -11.23 -19.45
C ILE A 522 -31.05 -10.76 -19.77
N VAL A 523 -31.66 -10.06 -18.81
CA VAL A 523 -33.07 -9.61 -18.90
C VAL A 523 -33.25 -8.28 -19.63
N GLY A 524 -32.15 -7.63 -20.02
CA GLY A 524 -32.15 -6.41 -20.82
C GLY A 524 -30.74 -5.89 -21.09
N MET A 525 -30.59 -5.11 -22.16
CA MET A 525 -29.35 -4.40 -22.52
C MET A 525 -29.73 -3.01 -23.01
N GLY A 526 -29.05 -1.97 -22.51
CA GLY A 526 -29.20 -0.59 -22.98
C GLY A 526 -27.88 -0.08 -23.52
N CYS A 527 -27.90 0.61 -24.67
CA CYS A 527 -26.71 1.14 -25.31
C CYS A 527 -26.96 2.58 -25.79
N ARG A 528 -25.98 3.45 -25.56
CA ARG A 528 -25.92 4.82 -26.09
C ARG A 528 -24.48 5.11 -26.48
N PHE A 529 -24.17 5.04 -27.77
CA PHE A 529 -22.82 5.29 -28.28
C PHE A 529 -22.83 6.33 -29.42
N PRO A 530 -21.68 6.96 -29.72
CA PRO A 530 -21.53 7.82 -30.89
C PRO A 530 -21.95 7.13 -32.19
N GLY A 531 -22.32 7.92 -33.20
CA GLY A 531 -22.83 7.39 -34.47
C GLY A 531 -24.32 7.01 -34.45
N GLY A 532 -25.07 7.48 -33.45
CA GLY A 532 -26.52 7.24 -33.35
C GLY A 532 -26.89 5.84 -32.87
N VAL A 533 -25.98 5.16 -32.17
CA VAL A 533 -26.18 3.80 -31.69
C VAL A 533 -27.02 3.81 -30.42
N GLN A 534 -28.22 3.24 -30.48
CA GLN A 534 -29.22 3.27 -29.40
C GLN A 534 -29.57 1.86 -28.89
N THR A 535 -29.07 0.82 -29.54
CA THR A 535 -29.30 -0.59 -29.20
C THR A 535 -28.03 -1.43 -29.39
N PRO A 536 -27.93 -2.62 -28.76
CA PRO A 536 -26.85 -3.56 -29.04
C PRO A 536 -26.77 -3.96 -30.52
N GLU A 537 -27.93 -4.07 -31.20
CA GLU A 537 -28.02 -4.39 -32.62
C GLU A 537 -27.40 -3.27 -33.48
N ASP A 538 -27.67 -2.01 -33.16
CA ASP A 538 -27.05 -0.86 -33.84
C ASP A 538 -25.53 -0.87 -33.68
N LEU A 539 -25.04 -1.20 -32.47
CA LEU A 539 -23.60 -1.31 -32.21
C LEU A 539 -22.98 -2.42 -33.07
N TRP A 540 -23.65 -3.57 -33.13
CA TRP A 540 -23.19 -4.69 -33.94
C TRP A 540 -23.17 -4.34 -35.43
N HIS A 541 -24.20 -3.65 -35.92
CA HIS A 541 -24.23 -3.14 -37.29
C HIS A 541 -23.11 -2.14 -37.58
N LEU A 542 -22.80 -1.25 -36.64
CA LEU A 542 -21.70 -0.30 -36.80
C LEU A 542 -20.35 -1.02 -36.91
N LEU A 543 -20.11 -2.01 -36.05
CA LEU A 543 -18.87 -2.79 -36.04
C LEU A 543 -18.71 -3.67 -37.29
N VAL A 544 -19.76 -4.37 -37.72
CA VAL A 544 -19.71 -5.26 -38.90
C VAL A 544 -19.51 -4.48 -40.20
N ASN A 545 -19.99 -3.25 -40.27
CA ASN A 545 -19.87 -2.39 -41.45
C ASN A 545 -18.61 -1.50 -41.43
N ASP A 546 -17.70 -1.67 -40.46
CA ASP A 546 -16.54 -0.80 -40.23
C ASP A 546 -16.93 0.70 -40.20
N GLY A 547 -18.06 1.01 -39.56
CA GLY A 547 -18.63 2.36 -39.51
C GLY A 547 -17.80 3.31 -38.66
N ASP A 548 -17.52 4.50 -39.18
CA ASP A 548 -16.87 5.58 -38.44
C ASP A 548 -17.93 6.40 -37.67
N ALA A 549 -17.76 6.49 -36.34
CA ALA A 549 -18.63 7.22 -35.44
C ALA A 549 -18.12 8.64 -35.11
N VAL A 550 -17.02 9.06 -35.74
CA VAL A 550 -16.45 10.41 -35.62
C VAL A 550 -17.27 11.38 -36.48
N ALA A 551 -17.76 12.44 -35.85
CA ALA A 551 -18.57 13.46 -36.49
C ALA A 551 -18.28 14.85 -35.92
N GLY A 552 -18.79 15.91 -36.56
CA GLY A 552 -18.54 17.29 -36.16
C GLY A 552 -19.08 17.63 -34.76
N LEU A 553 -18.50 18.62 -34.05
CA LEU A 553 -18.98 18.99 -32.72
C LEU A 553 -20.49 19.33 -32.70
N PRO A 554 -21.24 18.96 -31.64
CA PRO A 554 -22.65 19.32 -31.49
C PRO A 554 -22.87 20.84 -31.50
N THR A 555 -23.88 21.30 -32.25
CA THR A 555 -24.21 22.73 -32.42
C THR A 555 -25.24 23.23 -31.41
N ASP A 556 -25.84 22.33 -30.62
CA ASP A 556 -26.94 22.57 -29.69
C ASP A 556 -26.46 22.83 -28.24
N ARG A 557 -25.15 22.82 -27.99
CA ARG A 557 -24.55 22.95 -26.65
C ARG A 557 -24.15 24.38 -26.26
N GLY A 558 -24.45 25.35 -27.12
CA GLY A 558 -24.11 26.76 -26.89
C GLY A 558 -22.61 27.05 -26.98
N TRP A 559 -21.83 26.17 -27.61
CA TRP A 559 -20.40 26.37 -27.86
C TRP A 559 -20.19 27.32 -29.04
N ASP A 560 -19.25 28.25 -28.89
CA ASP A 560 -18.77 29.07 -30.00
C ASP A 560 -17.74 28.27 -30.82
N LEU A 561 -18.25 27.42 -31.72
CA LEU A 561 -17.44 26.47 -32.49
C LEU A 561 -16.46 27.17 -33.46
N GLU A 562 -16.75 28.40 -33.88
CA GLU A 562 -15.86 29.19 -34.74
C GLU A 562 -14.66 29.72 -33.94
N ALA A 563 -14.89 30.23 -32.73
CA ALA A 563 -13.83 30.67 -31.84
C ALA A 563 -13.03 29.51 -31.21
N LEU A 564 -13.63 28.32 -31.12
CA LEU A 564 -12.99 27.15 -30.52
C LEU A 564 -11.87 26.56 -31.39
N TYR A 565 -11.86 26.80 -32.71
CA TYR A 565 -10.89 26.16 -33.61
C TYR A 565 -9.68 27.03 -33.92
N HIS A 566 -8.48 26.44 -33.81
CA HIS A 566 -7.26 27.02 -34.35
C HIS A 566 -6.37 25.93 -34.98
N PRO A 567 -5.82 26.13 -36.19
CA PRO A 567 -5.00 25.12 -36.87
C PRO A 567 -3.63 24.88 -36.22
N ASP A 568 -3.16 25.80 -35.38
CA ASP A 568 -1.93 25.65 -34.59
C ASP A 568 -2.23 24.96 -33.25
N PRO A 569 -1.68 23.75 -32.97
CA PRO A 569 -1.89 23.03 -31.73
C PRO A 569 -1.29 23.74 -30.49
N ASP A 570 -0.35 24.66 -30.67
CA ASP A 570 0.27 25.42 -29.58
C ASP A 570 -0.52 26.69 -29.19
N HIS A 571 -1.59 27.01 -29.92
CA HIS A 571 -2.45 28.13 -29.62
C HIS A 571 -3.35 27.83 -28.41
N LYS A 572 -3.08 28.50 -27.29
CA LYS A 572 -3.75 28.24 -26.00
C LYS A 572 -5.23 28.62 -26.05
N GLY A 573 -6.07 27.73 -25.51
CA GLY A 573 -7.52 27.97 -25.35
C GLY A 573 -8.37 27.59 -26.57
N THR A 574 -7.77 26.98 -27.60
CA THR A 574 -8.44 26.51 -28.82
C THR A 574 -8.13 25.04 -29.07
N ALA A 575 -8.97 24.36 -29.85
CA ALA A 575 -8.78 22.99 -30.31
C ALA A 575 -8.41 22.96 -31.80
N TYR A 576 -7.47 22.09 -32.18
CA TYR A 576 -7.11 21.87 -33.58
C TYR A 576 -7.96 20.76 -34.24
N ALA A 577 -8.78 20.04 -33.46
CA ALA A 577 -9.71 19.02 -33.95
C ALA A 577 -11.13 19.58 -34.03
N ARG A 578 -11.85 19.26 -35.12
CA ARG A 578 -13.25 19.68 -35.36
C ARG A 578 -14.24 18.52 -35.32
N GLU A 579 -13.77 17.32 -35.00
CA GLU A 579 -14.52 16.08 -35.09
C GLU A 579 -14.21 15.18 -33.89
N GLY A 580 -15.18 14.37 -33.47
CA GLY A 580 -15.06 13.42 -32.37
C GLY A 580 -16.30 12.54 -32.24
N GLY A 581 -16.27 11.59 -31.31
CA GLY A 581 -17.44 10.75 -31.01
C GLY A 581 -18.36 11.45 -30.00
N PHE A 582 -19.57 11.82 -30.41
CA PHE A 582 -20.52 12.54 -29.57
C PHE A 582 -21.89 11.85 -29.46
N LEU A 583 -22.52 11.99 -28.30
CA LEU A 583 -23.94 11.71 -28.09
C LEU A 583 -24.73 12.99 -28.33
N TYR A 584 -25.21 13.20 -29.56
CA TYR A 584 -25.91 14.44 -29.92
C TYR A 584 -27.15 14.67 -29.06
N ASP A 585 -27.88 13.61 -28.74
CA ASP A 585 -29.13 13.69 -27.99
C ASP A 585 -28.92 13.72 -26.47
N ALA A 586 -27.68 13.84 -25.96
CA ALA A 586 -27.43 13.86 -24.52
C ALA A 586 -28.01 15.08 -23.76
N ALA A 587 -28.60 16.05 -24.47
CA ALA A 587 -29.34 17.16 -23.87
C ALA A 587 -30.82 16.81 -23.65
N GLU A 588 -31.34 15.82 -24.36
CA GLU A 588 -32.71 15.36 -24.27
C GLU A 588 -32.89 14.52 -23.00
N PHE A 589 -33.91 14.84 -22.23
CA PHE A 589 -34.27 14.14 -21.00
C PHE A 589 -35.75 14.38 -20.73
N ASP A 590 -36.51 13.35 -20.38
CA ASP A 590 -37.91 13.46 -19.97
C ASP A 590 -37.99 13.47 -18.43
N PRO A 591 -37.92 14.64 -17.77
CA PRO A 591 -37.96 14.70 -16.32
C PRO A 591 -39.34 14.28 -15.77
N GLY A 592 -40.41 14.38 -16.57
CA GLY A 592 -41.76 14.02 -16.15
C GLY A 592 -41.91 12.52 -15.91
N PHE A 593 -41.29 11.69 -16.76
CA PHE A 593 -41.26 10.23 -16.59
C PHE A 593 -40.64 9.81 -15.25
N PHE A 594 -39.58 10.50 -14.82
CA PHE A 594 -38.88 10.22 -13.56
C PHE A 594 -39.43 10.96 -12.33
N GLY A 595 -40.50 11.74 -12.49
CA GLY A 595 -41.05 12.55 -11.39
C GLY A 595 -40.15 13.72 -10.96
N ILE A 596 -39.23 14.14 -11.83
CA ILE A 596 -38.26 15.21 -11.59
C ILE A 596 -38.87 16.53 -12.07
N SER A 597 -38.66 17.61 -11.30
CA SER A 597 -39.16 18.93 -11.72
C SER A 597 -38.31 19.52 -12.86
N PRO A 598 -38.88 20.31 -13.80
CA PRO A 598 -38.10 20.92 -14.88
C PRO A 598 -36.94 21.80 -14.40
N ARG A 599 -37.07 22.42 -13.23
CA ARG A 599 -36.02 23.26 -12.62
C ARG A 599 -34.86 22.43 -12.09
N GLU A 600 -35.15 21.25 -11.54
CA GLU A 600 -34.15 20.30 -11.08
C GLU A 600 -33.42 19.66 -12.26
N ALA A 601 -34.16 19.24 -13.29
CA ALA A 601 -33.60 18.68 -14.52
C ALA A 601 -32.57 19.59 -15.22
N LEU A 602 -32.78 20.92 -15.19
CA LEU A 602 -31.83 21.91 -15.72
C LEU A 602 -30.52 22.00 -14.92
N ALA A 603 -30.55 21.68 -13.63
CA ALA A 603 -29.37 21.71 -12.77
C ALA A 603 -28.67 20.33 -12.65
N MET A 604 -29.30 19.26 -13.17
CA MET A 604 -28.74 17.92 -13.15
C MET A 604 -27.56 17.76 -14.10
N ASP A 605 -26.56 17.05 -13.62
CA ASP A 605 -25.42 16.61 -14.44
C ASP A 605 -25.94 15.77 -15.64
N PRO A 606 -25.48 16.04 -16.88
CA PRO A 606 -25.86 15.25 -18.05
C PRO A 606 -25.62 13.74 -17.91
N GLN A 607 -24.60 13.31 -17.15
CA GLN A 607 -24.33 11.89 -16.90
C GLN A 607 -25.41 11.24 -16.03
N GLN A 608 -25.95 11.99 -15.06
CA GLN A 608 -27.07 11.52 -14.24
C GLN A 608 -28.35 11.41 -15.06
N ARG A 609 -28.57 12.35 -15.99
CA ARG A 609 -29.72 12.30 -16.92
C ARG A 609 -29.62 11.18 -17.96
N LEU A 610 -28.40 10.77 -18.34
CA LEU A 610 -28.18 9.63 -19.25
C LEU A 610 -28.32 8.28 -18.57
N LEU A 611 -28.07 8.21 -17.26
CA LEU A 611 -28.19 6.99 -16.47
C LEU A 611 -29.66 6.64 -16.17
N LEU A 612 -30.48 7.68 -15.97
CA LEU A 612 -31.93 7.58 -15.78
C LEU A 612 -32.60 7.37 -17.12
#